data_AF-A0A646KSA4-F1
#
_entry.id   AF-A0A646KSA4-F1
#
_cell.length_a   1.000
_cell.length_b   1.000
_cell.length_c   1.000
_cell.angle_alpha   90.00
_cell.angle_beta   90.00
_cell.angle_gamma   90.00
#
_symmetry.space_group_name_H-M   'P 1'
#
loop_
_entity.id
_entity.type
_entity.pdbx_description
1 polymer ?
#
loop_
_entity_poly.entity_id
_entity_poly.type
_entity_poly.pdbx_seq_one_letter_code
_entity_poly.pdbx_strand_id
1 'polypeptide(L)'
;MVQFTDAEEERLRAALRMIGEETGRAEESEKPPALPNRVIWWRRRGAAGGLLAAAAAAAIGLGIALDGDDSGGRSGTGGDAKLSTEGWIACSQAMVEGDVVSVREAPQPGRVILTLTVTDWLKPDTGKKQADFNVVDPERDGAYKRWKPGERLLIVISQERDEHVTAYGPDAYITSHGGPDIAEVRARIEKAMPKAVGMTCTDGGRGDI
;
A
#
# COMPACT_ATOMS: atom_id res chain seq x y z
N MET A 1 -16.22 -31.94 33.36
CA MET A 1 -15.09 -32.88 33.24
C MET A 1 -15.19 -33.52 31.87
N VAL A 2 -14.29 -33.17 30.95
CA VAL A 2 -14.21 -33.86 29.66
C VAL A 2 -13.41 -35.13 29.91
N GLN A 3 -14.04 -36.29 29.74
CA GLN A 3 -13.35 -37.58 29.76
C GLN A 3 -12.92 -37.88 28.33
N PHE A 4 -11.61 -37.81 28.07
CA PHE A 4 -11.05 -38.24 26.80
C PHE A 4 -10.91 -39.76 26.81
N THR A 5 -11.25 -40.38 25.70
CA THR A 5 -11.03 -41.81 25.47
C THR A 5 -9.54 -42.06 25.24
N ASP A 6 -9.03 -43.26 25.55
CA ASP A 6 -7.60 -43.60 25.41
C ASP A 6 -7.06 -43.31 24.00
N ALA A 7 -7.90 -43.49 22.99
CA ALA A 7 -7.58 -43.21 21.58
C ALA A 7 -7.40 -41.71 21.27
N GLU A 8 -8.11 -40.83 22.00
CA GLU A 8 -7.96 -39.37 21.87
C GLU A 8 -6.69 -38.88 22.57
N GLU A 9 -6.34 -39.47 23.72
CA GLU A 9 -5.09 -39.18 24.43
C GLU A 9 -3.87 -39.59 23.58
N GLU A 10 -3.95 -40.71 22.86
CA GLU A 10 -2.89 -41.17 21.97
C GLU A 10 -2.72 -40.24 20.76
N ARG A 11 -3.82 -39.75 20.18
CA ARG A 11 -3.78 -38.73 19.11
C ARG A 11 -3.20 -37.41 19.60
N LEU A 12 -3.52 -36.99 20.83
CA LEU A 12 -2.96 -35.79 21.43
C LEU A 12 -1.43 -35.93 21.65
N ARG A 13 -0.97 -37.08 22.15
CA ARG A 13 0.47 -37.36 22.31
C ARG A 13 1.20 -37.37 20.97
N ALA A 14 0.59 -37.96 19.93
CA ALA A 14 1.18 -37.97 18.60
C ALA A 14 1.32 -36.56 18.01
N ALA A 15 0.29 -35.71 18.18
CA ALA A 15 0.33 -34.31 17.72
C ALA A 15 1.39 -33.49 18.46
N LEU A 16 1.50 -33.63 19.78
CA LEU A 16 2.51 -32.91 20.57
C LEU A 16 3.95 -33.33 20.21
N ARG A 17 4.18 -34.59 19.85
CA ARG A 17 5.50 -35.05 19.39
C ARG A 17 5.90 -34.38 18.07
N MET A 18 4.97 -34.26 17.11
CA MET A 18 5.24 -33.58 15.84
C MET A 18 5.54 -32.08 16.02
N ILE A 19 4.93 -31.43 17.02
CA ILE A 19 5.23 -30.02 17.34
C ILE A 19 6.62 -29.88 18.00
N GLY A 20 7.00 -30.82 18.87
CA GLY A 20 8.30 -30.80 19.55
C GLY A 20 9.49 -30.97 18.60
N GLU A 21 9.35 -31.77 17.54
CA GLU A 21 10.41 -32.02 16.56
C GLU A 21 10.84 -30.75 15.79
N GLU A 22 9.94 -29.78 15.62
CA GLU A 22 10.25 -28.54 14.90
C GLU A 22 10.92 -27.46 15.78
N THR A 23 10.85 -27.61 17.11
CA THR A 23 11.53 -26.72 18.07
C THR A 23 12.97 -27.12 18.40
N GLY A 24 13.43 -28.29 17.92
CA GLY A 24 14.80 -28.77 18.11
C GLY A 24 15.82 -28.25 17.09
N ARG A 25 15.39 -27.54 16.03
CA ARG A 25 16.29 -26.94 15.04
C ARG A 25 16.57 -25.47 15.38
N ALA A 26 17.17 -25.25 16.54
CA ALA A 26 17.76 -23.98 16.89
C ALA A 26 19.28 -24.16 17.07
N GLU A 27 20.01 -23.44 16.21
CA GLU A 27 21.36 -22.92 16.44
C GLU A 27 22.55 -23.87 16.25
N GLU A 28 22.87 -24.19 14.99
CA GLU A 28 24.28 -24.31 14.62
C GLU A 28 24.83 -22.92 14.37
N SER A 29 25.62 -22.46 15.34
CA SER A 29 26.37 -21.20 15.37
C SER A 29 27.32 -21.08 14.16
N GLU A 30 26.86 -20.46 13.08
CA GLU A 30 27.75 -19.99 12.01
C GLU A 30 28.48 -18.71 12.44
N LYS A 31 29.77 -18.89 12.72
CA LYS A 31 30.79 -17.88 12.94
C LYS A 31 30.77 -16.83 11.80
N PRO A 32 30.71 -15.52 12.09
CA PRO A 32 30.71 -14.51 11.03
C PRO A 32 32.06 -14.50 10.28
N PRO A 33 32.07 -14.60 8.94
CA PRO A 33 33.30 -14.35 8.20
C PRO A 33 33.66 -12.86 8.28
N ALA A 34 34.92 -12.60 8.64
CA ALA A 34 35.50 -11.28 8.73
C ALA A 34 35.37 -10.52 7.40
N LEU A 35 34.93 -9.26 7.48
CA LEU A 35 34.84 -8.34 6.34
C LEU A 35 36.25 -8.02 5.81
N PRO A 36 36.51 -8.17 4.49
CA PRO A 36 37.71 -7.62 3.90
C PRO A 36 37.58 -6.11 3.71
N ASN A 37 38.46 -5.40 4.41
CA ASN A 37 38.80 -4.00 4.25
C ASN A 37 39.20 -3.70 2.78
N ARG A 38 38.38 -2.96 2.04
CA ARG A 38 38.76 -2.43 0.72
C ARG A 38 38.63 -0.92 0.70
N VAL A 39 39.64 -0.28 1.27
CA VAL A 39 39.91 1.13 1.04
C VAL A 39 40.71 1.29 -0.26
N ILE A 40 40.44 2.41 -0.90
CA ILE A 40 41.24 3.20 -1.85
C ILE A 40 41.07 2.88 -3.34
N TRP A 41 40.82 4.01 -4.02
CA TRP A 41 41.41 4.40 -5.28
C TRP A 41 40.52 4.06 -6.47
N TRP A 42 39.83 5.06 -7.02
CA TRP A 42 40.19 5.57 -8.34
C TRP A 42 39.88 7.07 -8.42
N ARG A 43 40.97 7.80 -8.57
CA ARG A 43 41.02 9.24 -8.82
C ARG A 43 40.91 9.45 -10.33
N ARG A 44 39.96 10.32 -10.72
CA ARG A 44 40.05 11.38 -11.73
C ARG A 44 40.62 11.07 -13.14
N ARG A 45 39.80 11.35 -14.15
CA ARG A 45 40.03 12.12 -15.41
C ARG A 45 38.74 11.96 -16.25
N GLY A 46 38.12 12.94 -16.90
CA GLY A 46 38.42 14.33 -17.26
C GLY A 46 37.57 14.72 -18.49
N ALA A 47 37.51 16.02 -18.80
CA ALA A 47 36.92 16.71 -19.97
C ALA A 47 35.37 16.86 -19.99
N ALA A 48 34.76 18.06 -19.92
CA ALA A 48 34.91 19.33 -20.64
C ALA A 48 34.21 19.36 -22.02
N GLY A 49 33.30 20.34 -22.17
CA GLY A 49 32.61 20.73 -23.42
C GLY A 49 31.09 20.74 -23.21
N GLY A 50 30.33 21.81 -23.44
CA GLY A 50 30.61 23.13 -24.00
C GLY A 50 29.29 23.92 -24.03
N LEU A 51 29.41 25.24 -23.97
CA LEU A 51 28.33 26.24 -24.04
C LEU A 51 27.45 26.09 -25.29
N LEU A 52 26.18 26.53 -25.20
CA LEU A 52 25.60 27.55 -26.08
C LEU A 52 24.29 28.09 -25.48
N ALA A 53 24.23 29.42 -25.38
CA ALA A 53 23.10 30.23 -24.92
C ALA A 53 22.16 30.59 -26.08
N ALA A 54 20.87 30.78 -25.79
CA ALA A 54 20.04 31.77 -26.48
C ALA A 54 18.76 32.06 -25.69
N ALA A 55 18.60 33.33 -25.31
CA ALA A 55 17.39 33.89 -24.72
C ALA A 55 16.30 34.11 -25.79
N ALA A 56 15.04 33.93 -25.42
CA ALA A 56 13.92 34.62 -26.05
C ALA A 56 12.75 34.73 -25.05
N ALA A 57 12.46 35.97 -24.65
CA ALA A 57 11.29 36.33 -23.88
C ALA A 57 10.02 36.24 -24.75
N ALA A 58 8.94 35.72 -24.19
CA ALA A 58 7.58 36.02 -24.65
C ALA A 58 6.64 35.95 -23.44
N ALA A 59 6.34 37.13 -22.89
CA ALA A 59 5.19 37.31 -22.01
C ALA A 59 3.92 37.17 -22.86
N ILE A 60 3.10 36.17 -22.55
CA ILE A 60 1.67 36.18 -22.90
C ILE A 60 0.92 35.98 -21.59
N GLY A 61 0.54 37.11 -21.00
CA GLY A 61 -0.54 37.12 -20.02
C GLY A 61 -1.82 36.74 -20.75
N LEU A 62 -2.34 35.56 -20.46
CA LEU A 62 -3.72 35.22 -20.74
C LEU A 62 -4.35 34.85 -19.39
N GLY A 63 -4.91 35.86 -18.75
CA GLY A 63 -5.85 35.67 -17.66
C GLY A 63 -7.05 34.95 -18.24
N ILE A 64 -7.14 33.65 -17.98
CA ILE A 64 -8.37 32.90 -18.15
C ILE A 64 -8.96 32.79 -16.74
N ALA A 65 -9.95 33.63 -16.48
CA ALA A 65 -10.93 33.35 -15.45
C ALA A 65 -11.56 32.00 -15.83
N LEU A 66 -11.18 30.94 -15.13
CA LEU A 66 -11.95 29.71 -15.15
C LEU A 66 -12.94 29.83 -14.00
N ASP A 67 -14.11 30.34 -14.37
CA ASP A 67 -15.39 29.94 -13.80
C ASP A 67 -15.37 28.43 -13.51
N GLY A 68 -15.94 28.07 -12.36
CA GLY A 68 -16.01 26.71 -11.90
C GLY A 68 -16.73 25.84 -12.92
N ASP A 69 -16.01 24.86 -13.46
CA ASP A 69 -16.60 23.77 -14.21
C ASP A 69 -16.20 22.45 -13.58
N ASP A 70 -17.24 21.80 -13.08
CA ASP A 70 -17.34 20.48 -12.49
C ASP A 70 -16.72 19.44 -13.44
N SER A 71 -15.40 19.24 -13.33
CA SER A 71 -14.68 18.30 -14.18
C SER A 71 -14.76 16.92 -13.55
N GLY A 72 -15.91 16.27 -13.77
CA GLY A 72 -16.17 14.88 -13.47
C GLY A 72 -15.03 13.99 -13.99
N GLY A 73 -14.24 13.47 -13.04
CA GLY A 73 -13.13 12.57 -13.29
C GLY A 73 -13.58 11.31 -14.03
N ARG A 74 -12.94 11.04 -15.16
CA ARG A 74 -13.18 9.84 -15.97
C ARG A 74 -12.47 8.63 -15.34
N SER A 75 -13.01 8.10 -14.24
CA SER A 75 -12.60 6.77 -13.72
C SER A 75 -13.17 5.67 -14.61
N GLY A 76 -12.30 4.73 -14.98
CA GLY A 76 -12.59 3.60 -15.86
C GLY A 76 -13.43 2.50 -15.20
N THR A 77 -14.24 1.89 -16.07
CA THR A 77 -14.88 0.55 -16.04
C THR A 77 -15.66 0.15 -14.77
N GLY A 78 -16.98 0.34 -14.83
CA GLY A 78 -17.97 -0.22 -13.90
C GLY A 78 -19.12 0.77 -13.70
N GLY A 79 -20.30 0.47 -14.26
CA GLY A 79 -21.44 1.38 -14.21
C GLY A 79 -22.07 1.40 -12.83
N ASP A 80 -21.66 2.35 -12.00
CA ASP A 80 -22.31 2.77 -10.75
C ASP A 80 -21.86 4.21 -10.48
N ALA A 81 -22.72 5.04 -9.86
CA ALA A 81 -22.47 6.47 -9.68
C ALA A 81 -21.06 6.75 -9.11
N LYS A 82 -20.28 7.58 -9.82
CA LYS A 82 -18.88 7.83 -9.51
C LYS A 82 -18.74 8.54 -8.17
N LEU A 83 -17.98 7.94 -7.26
CA LEU A 83 -17.54 8.57 -6.03
C LEU A 83 -16.82 9.89 -6.33
N SER A 84 -17.15 10.93 -5.56
CA SER A 84 -16.32 12.14 -5.52
C SER A 84 -14.94 11.80 -4.94
N THR A 85 -13.92 12.60 -5.23
CA THR A 85 -12.58 12.34 -4.67
C THR A 85 -12.60 12.49 -3.15
N GLU A 86 -13.35 13.46 -2.66
CA GLU A 86 -13.59 13.72 -1.24
C GLU A 86 -14.28 12.53 -0.56
N GLY A 87 -15.35 12.00 -1.16
CA GLY A 87 -16.06 10.83 -0.67
C GLY A 87 -15.20 9.56 -0.68
N TRP A 88 -14.40 9.37 -1.72
CA TRP A 88 -13.41 8.29 -1.78
C TRP A 88 -12.37 8.38 -0.66
N ILE A 89 -11.85 9.59 -0.37
CA ILE A 89 -10.92 9.80 0.76
C ILE A 89 -11.63 9.57 2.09
N ALA A 90 -12.85 10.06 2.26
CA ALA A 90 -13.63 9.88 3.48
C ALA A 90 -13.85 8.39 3.80
N CYS A 91 -14.22 7.59 2.80
CA CYS A 91 -14.46 6.16 2.92
C CYS A 91 -13.21 5.29 2.97
N SER A 92 -12.03 5.86 2.70
CA SER A 92 -10.78 5.12 2.83
C SER A 92 -10.37 4.97 4.29
N GLN A 93 -10.04 3.75 4.72
CA GLN A 93 -9.47 3.49 6.05
C GLN A 93 -8.00 3.88 6.11
N ALA A 94 -7.26 3.63 5.02
CA ALA A 94 -5.85 3.95 4.92
C ALA A 94 -5.47 4.40 3.51
N MET A 95 -4.58 5.37 3.42
CA MET A 95 -3.92 5.83 2.20
C MET A 95 -2.43 5.94 2.50
N VAL A 96 -1.62 5.10 1.86
CA VAL A 96 -0.23 4.91 2.28
C VAL A 96 0.67 4.84 1.06
N GLU A 97 1.77 5.58 1.08
CA GLU A 97 2.85 5.45 0.11
C GLU A 97 4.03 4.71 0.74
N GLY A 98 4.58 3.73 0.04
CA GLY A 98 5.75 2.99 0.52
C GLY A 98 6.30 1.96 -0.45
N ASP A 99 7.43 1.37 -0.08
CA ASP A 99 8.11 0.34 -0.86
C ASP A 99 7.68 -1.06 -0.39
N VAL A 100 7.36 -1.94 -1.33
CA VAL A 100 6.98 -3.33 -1.03
C VAL A 100 8.15 -4.06 -0.41
N VAL A 101 7.91 -4.70 0.74
CA VAL A 101 8.87 -5.59 1.41
C VAL A 101 8.56 -7.03 1.06
N SER A 102 7.29 -7.44 1.21
CA SER A 102 6.85 -8.79 0.91
C SER A 102 5.35 -8.83 0.65
N VAL A 103 4.91 -9.84 -0.12
CA VAL A 103 3.53 -10.28 -0.16
C VAL A 103 3.50 -11.74 0.25
N ARG A 104 2.67 -12.08 1.24
CA ARG A 104 2.57 -13.42 1.80
C ARG A 104 1.11 -13.84 1.88
N GLU A 105 0.85 -15.13 1.74
CA GLU A 105 -0.49 -15.67 2.01
C GLU A 105 -0.89 -15.35 3.46
N ALA A 106 -2.13 -14.92 3.65
CA ALA A 106 -2.70 -14.78 4.99
C ALA A 106 -3.21 -16.14 5.49
N PRO A 107 -3.37 -16.33 6.82
CA PRO A 107 -4.01 -17.53 7.35
C PRO A 107 -5.44 -17.74 6.85
N GLN A 108 -6.14 -16.66 6.48
CA GLN A 108 -7.46 -16.74 5.86
C GLN A 108 -7.33 -16.95 4.34
N PRO A 109 -8.04 -17.95 3.76
CA PRO A 109 -8.07 -18.15 2.32
C PRO A 109 -8.55 -16.91 1.56
N GLY A 110 -7.97 -16.67 0.38
CA GLY A 110 -8.34 -15.53 -0.49
C GLY A 110 -7.85 -14.18 0.00
N ARG A 111 -6.87 -14.15 0.92
CA ARG A 111 -6.25 -12.93 1.44
C ARG A 111 -4.74 -13.02 1.41
N VAL A 112 -4.13 -11.84 1.39
CA VAL A 112 -2.69 -11.68 1.49
C VAL A 112 -2.30 -10.62 2.51
N ILE A 113 -1.11 -10.78 3.08
CA ILE A 113 -0.44 -9.78 3.90
C ILE A 113 0.58 -9.06 3.01
N LEU A 114 0.28 -7.81 2.67
CA LEU A 114 1.21 -6.90 2.02
C LEU A 114 2.00 -6.14 3.08
N THR A 115 3.32 -6.32 3.11
CA THR A 115 4.21 -5.55 3.99
C THR A 115 4.86 -4.42 3.21
N LEU A 116 4.74 -3.18 3.69
CA LEU A 116 5.40 -2.01 3.13
C LEU A 116 6.42 -1.40 4.10
N THR A 117 7.53 -0.89 3.58
CA THR A 117 8.29 0.17 4.23
C THR A 117 7.63 1.49 3.86
N VAL A 118 6.95 2.09 4.83
CA VAL A 118 6.13 3.28 4.61
C VAL A 118 7.00 4.52 4.53
N THR A 119 6.86 5.27 3.44
CA THR A 119 7.47 6.58 3.26
C THR A 119 6.54 7.70 3.69
N ASP A 120 5.23 7.54 3.47
CA ASP A 120 4.25 8.55 3.89
C ASP A 120 2.89 7.93 4.22
N TRP A 121 2.27 8.44 5.28
CA TRP A 121 0.91 8.14 5.66
C TRP A 121 0.05 9.33 5.26
N LEU A 122 -0.70 9.18 4.16
CA LEU A 122 -1.66 10.20 3.71
C LEU A 122 -2.93 10.14 4.55
N LYS A 123 -3.34 8.93 4.96
CA LYS A 123 -4.42 8.69 5.92
C LYS A 123 -4.15 7.39 6.70
N PRO A 124 -4.24 7.40 8.04
CA PRO A 124 -4.22 8.57 8.94
C PRO A 124 -2.96 9.44 8.74
N ASP A 125 -2.86 10.58 9.43
CA ASP A 125 -1.72 11.52 9.34
C ASP A 125 -0.37 10.93 9.82
N THR A 126 -0.44 9.85 10.59
CA THR A 126 0.71 9.20 11.20
C THR A 126 0.52 7.69 11.25
N GLY A 127 1.62 6.95 11.26
CA GLY A 127 1.58 5.51 11.40
C GLY A 127 2.97 4.89 11.50
N LYS A 128 3.03 3.56 11.46
CA LYS A 128 4.29 2.82 11.57
C LYS A 128 5.12 2.98 10.30
N LYS A 129 6.45 3.04 10.44
CA LYS A 129 7.40 3.06 9.31
C LYS A 129 7.43 1.75 8.52
N GLN A 130 6.97 0.66 9.13
CA GLN A 130 6.74 -0.61 8.46
C GLN A 130 5.35 -1.10 8.88
N ALA A 131 4.55 -1.48 7.90
CA ALA A 131 3.15 -1.85 8.14
C ALA A 131 2.75 -3.06 7.31
N ASP A 132 1.96 -3.92 7.94
CA ASP A 132 1.34 -5.09 7.34
C ASP A 132 -0.14 -4.78 7.07
N PHE A 133 -0.57 -5.02 5.84
CA PHE A 133 -1.94 -4.81 5.39
C PHE A 133 -2.53 -6.17 5.00
N ASN A 134 -3.50 -6.65 5.78
CA ASN A 134 -4.24 -7.87 5.47
C ASN A 134 -5.44 -7.51 4.59
N VAL A 135 -5.37 -7.85 3.31
CA VAL A 135 -6.31 -7.41 2.27
C VAL A 135 -6.78 -8.60 1.43
N VAL A 136 -7.88 -8.40 0.71
CA VAL A 136 -8.34 -9.38 -0.29
C VAL A 136 -7.23 -9.61 -1.32
N ASP A 137 -7.04 -10.87 -1.71
CA ASP A 137 -6.05 -11.24 -2.72
C ASP A 137 -6.33 -10.54 -4.06
N PRO A 138 -5.41 -9.70 -4.57
CA PRO A 138 -5.64 -8.91 -5.77
C PRO A 138 -5.27 -9.67 -7.06
N GLU A 139 -5.17 -11.00 -7.04
CA GLU A 139 -4.82 -11.81 -8.21
C GLU A 139 -5.66 -11.47 -9.44
N ARG A 140 -6.97 -11.32 -9.24
CA ARG A 140 -7.94 -11.00 -10.30
C ARG A 140 -7.70 -9.65 -10.95
N ASP A 141 -7.08 -8.71 -10.23
CA ASP A 141 -6.77 -7.36 -10.69
C ASP A 141 -5.37 -7.25 -11.30
N GLY A 142 -4.60 -8.36 -11.32
CA GLY A 142 -3.25 -8.41 -11.86
C GLY A 142 -2.22 -7.60 -11.07
N ALA A 143 -2.53 -7.23 -9.81
CA ALA A 143 -1.69 -6.34 -9.01
C ALA A 143 -0.31 -6.93 -8.66
N TYR A 144 -0.16 -8.26 -8.66
CA TYR A 144 1.13 -8.91 -8.41
C TYR A 144 2.25 -8.51 -9.37
N LYS A 145 1.94 -8.02 -10.58
CA LYS A 145 2.95 -7.50 -11.50
C LYS A 145 3.74 -6.33 -10.92
N ARG A 146 3.10 -5.55 -10.04
CA ARG A 146 3.65 -4.36 -9.38
C ARG A 146 3.89 -4.54 -7.88
N TRP A 147 3.33 -5.56 -7.24
CA TRP A 147 3.60 -5.87 -5.82
C TRP A 147 4.86 -6.73 -5.66
N LYS A 148 5.98 -6.31 -6.25
CA LYS A 148 7.27 -7.00 -6.12
C LYS A 148 8.12 -6.29 -5.07
N PRO A 149 8.94 -7.02 -4.29
CA PRO A 149 9.85 -6.39 -3.33
C PRO A 149 10.69 -5.28 -3.97
N GLY A 150 10.74 -4.11 -3.32
CA GLY A 150 11.42 -2.91 -3.79
C GLY A 150 10.58 -1.98 -4.69
N GLU A 151 9.41 -2.41 -5.15
CA GLU A 151 8.52 -1.54 -5.93
C GLU A 151 7.81 -0.52 -5.03
N ARG A 152 7.75 0.72 -5.51
CA ARG A 152 7.02 1.81 -4.85
C ARG A 152 5.54 1.72 -5.19
N LEU A 153 4.70 1.78 -4.16
CA LEU A 153 3.25 1.80 -4.29
C LEU A 153 2.64 2.96 -3.52
N LEU A 154 1.52 3.47 -4.04
CA LEU A 154 0.51 4.16 -3.26
C LEU A 154 -0.72 3.26 -3.16
N ILE A 155 -1.07 2.85 -1.94
CA ILE A 155 -2.21 1.99 -1.66
C ILE A 155 -3.34 2.79 -1.04
N VAL A 156 -4.57 2.41 -1.36
CA VAL A 156 -5.79 2.95 -0.79
C VAL A 156 -6.67 1.78 -0.38
N ILE A 157 -6.94 1.69 0.92
CA ILE A 157 -7.78 0.64 1.50
C ILE A 157 -9.11 1.27 1.83
N SER A 158 -10.16 0.83 1.15
CA SER A 158 -11.52 1.38 1.27
C SER A 158 -12.39 0.49 2.14
N GLN A 159 -13.35 1.09 2.85
CA GLN A 159 -14.44 0.33 3.46
C GLN A 159 -15.41 -0.09 2.35
N GLU A 160 -15.72 -1.38 2.25
CA GLU A 160 -16.94 -1.80 1.57
C GLU A 160 -18.15 -1.58 2.48
N ARG A 161 -19.33 -1.54 1.86
CA ARG A 161 -20.58 -1.01 2.42
C ARG A 161 -21.19 -1.79 3.58
N ASP A 162 -20.57 -2.87 4.05
CA ASP A 162 -21.16 -3.69 5.10
C ASP A 162 -20.69 -3.27 6.49
N GLU A 163 -21.70 -2.98 7.32
CA GLU A 163 -21.76 -2.44 8.69
C GLU A 163 -20.80 -3.05 9.74
N HIS A 164 -20.03 -4.09 9.39
CA HIS A 164 -19.13 -4.80 10.29
C HIS A 164 -17.67 -4.43 10.03
N VAL A 165 -17.36 -3.14 10.14
CA VAL A 165 -16.01 -2.63 9.87
C VAL A 165 -15.16 -2.67 11.14
N THR A 166 -14.33 -3.70 11.26
CA THR A 166 -13.07 -3.62 12.02
C THR A 166 -12.03 -2.90 11.16
N ALA A 167 -11.03 -2.25 11.78
CA ALA A 167 -9.89 -1.70 11.03
C ALA A 167 -9.22 -2.84 10.23
N TYR A 168 -9.18 -2.74 8.90
CA TYR A 168 -8.81 -3.84 7.99
C TYR A 168 -9.74 -5.06 8.09
N GLY A 169 -11.04 -4.80 7.95
CA GLY A 169 -12.09 -5.82 8.02
C GLY A 169 -12.01 -6.90 6.93
N PRO A 170 -12.85 -7.94 7.05
CA PRO A 170 -12.91 -9.05 6.11
C PRO A 170 -13.23 -8.61 4.67
N ASP A 171 -13.75 -7.40 4.46
CA ASP A 171 -14.14 -6.90 3.13
C ASP A 171 -13.31 -5.68 2.69
N ALA A 172 -12.16 -5.43 3.32
CA ALA A 172 -11.30 -4.31 2.95
C ALA A 172 -10.69 -4.51 1.55
N TYR A 173 -11.21 -3.77 0.57
CA TYR A 173 -10.71 -3.73 -0.80
C TYR A 173 -9.50 -2.79 -0.91
N ILE A 174 -8.49 -3.21 -1.67
CA ILE A 174 -7.26 -2.46 -1.89
C ILE A 174 -7.13 -2.04 -3.35
N THR A 175 -7.08 -0.73 -3.57
CA THR A 175 -6.58 -0.16 -4.81
C THR A 175 -5.12 0.19 -4.61
N SER A 176 -4.26 -0.14 -5.58
CA SER A 176 -2.89 0.36 -5.56
C SER A 176 -2.54 1.12 -6.84
N HIS A 177 -1.49 1.93 -6.79
CA HIS A 177 -0.95 2.72 -7.89
C HIS A 177 0.57 2.58 -7.87
N GLY A 178 1.20 2.54 -9.05
CA GLY A 178 2.64 2.31 -9.22
C GLY A 178 3.23 3.25 -10.26
N GLY A 179 4.55 3.46 -10.21
CA GLY A 179 5.25 4.27 -11.21
C GLY A 179 4.73 5.71 -11.32
N PRO A 180 4.49 6.25 -12.53
CA PRO A 180 4.10 7.65 -12.73
C PRO A 180 2.73 7.98 -12.13
N ASP A 181 1.83 7.00 -12.01
CA ASP A 181 0.48 7.20 -11.48
C ASP A 181 0.48 7.66 -10.02
N ILE A 182 1.54 7.34 -9.27
CA ILE A 182 1.63 7.68 -7.84
C ILE A 182 1.58 9.20 -7.63
N ALA A 183 2.35 9.96 -8.41
CA ALA A 183 2.40 11.41 -8.26
C ALA A 183 1.06 12.07 -8.60
N GLU A 184 0.39 11.59 -9.66
CA GLU A 184 -0.92 12.09 -10.07
C GLU A 184 -1.99 11.81 -9.01
N VAL A 185 -2.04 10.58 -8.49
CA VAL A 185 -3.03 10.18 -7.49
C VAL A 185 -2.77 10.88 -6.17
N ARG A 186 -1.51 10.96 -5.72
CA ARG A 186 -1.13 11.72 -4.51
C ARG A 186 -1.59 13.17 -4.59
N ALA A 187 -1.29 13.87 -5.68
CA ALA A 187 -1.68 15.27 -5.84
C ALA A 187 -3.21 15.46 -5.76
N ARG A 188 -3.97 14.51 -6.29
CA ARG A 188 -5.44 14.51 -6.23
C ARG A 188 -5.94 14.29 -4.80
N ILE A 189 -5.33 13.34 -4.09
CA ILE A 189 -5.62 13.06 -2.69
C ILE A 189 -5.34 14.30 -1.83
N GLU A 190 -4.14 14.87 -1.91
CA GLU A 190 -3.73 16.04 -1.12
C GLU A 190 -4.63 17.26 -1.39
N LYS A 191 -5.04 17.48 -2.64
CA LYS A 191 -5.95 18.57 -3.01
C LYS A 191 -7.35 18.41 -2.40
N ALA A 192 -7.88 17.19 -2.34
CA ALA A 192 -9.22 16.93 -1.86
C ALA A 192 -9.28 16.66 -0.35
N MET A 193 -8.16 16.31 0.28
CA MET A 193 -8.11 15.92 1.69
C MET A 193 -8.68 16.96 2.66
N PRO A 194 -8.40 18.28 2.53
CA PRO A 194 -8.97 19.26 3.46
C PRO A 194 -10.50 19.27 3.48
N LYS A 195 -11.14 18.92 2.37
CA LYS A 195 -12.60 18.82 2.27
C LYS A 195 -13.14 17.47 2.76
N ALA A 196 -12.33 16.42 2.68
CA ALA A 196 -12.68 15.09 3.16
C ALA A 196 -12.55 14.95 4.68
N VAL A 197 -11.75 15.80 5.34
CA VAL A 197 -11.63 15.80 6.81
C VAL A 197 -12.99 16.10 7.44
N GLY A 198 -13.43 15.22 8.34
CA GLY A 198 -14.71 15.35 9.04
C GLY A 198 -15.92 14.86 8.23
N MET A 199 -15.75 14.49 6.95
CA MET A 199 -16.79 13.80 6.21
C MET A 199 -16.96 12.37 6.75
N THR A 200 -18.21 12.02 7.04
CA THR A 200 -18.59 10.63 7.27
C THR A 200 -18.64 9.89 5.95
N CYS A 201 -18.26 8.62 5.95
CA CYS A 201 -18.49 7.76 4.80
C CYS A 201 -19.99 7.42 4.71
N THR A 202 -20.78 8.27 4.04
CA THR A 202 -22.19 8.02 3.71
C THR A 202 -22.29 7.51 2.26
N ASP A 203 -23.16 6.51 2.03
CA ASP A 203 -23.42 5.90 0.72
C ASP A 203 -22.18 5.38 -0.04
N GLY A 204 -21.11 5.07 0.69
CA GLY A 204 -19.82 4.66 0.13
C GLY A 204 -19.03 5.80 -0.52
N GLY A 205 -19.41 7.07 -0.31
CA GLY A 205 -18.72 8.26 -0.82
C GLY A 205 -19.33 8.85 -2.10
N ARG A 206 -20.56 8.42 -2.47
CA ARG A 206 -21.26 8.88 -3.67
C ARG A 206 -21.77 10.32 -3.59
N GLY A 207 -21.75 10.92 -2.39
CA GLY A 207 -22.27 12.26 -2.13
C GLY A 207 -23.80 12.29 -2.11
N ASP A 208 -24.37 13.23 -1.37
CA ASP A 208 -25.79 13.56 -1.46
C ASP A 208 -26.01 14.29 -2.80
N ILE A 209 -26.82 13.70 -3.70
CA ILE A 209 -27.23 14.32 -4.98
C ILE A 209 -28.34 15.34 -4.71
#